data_AF-M2S4J4-F1
#
_entry.id   AF-M2S4J4-F1
#
_cell.length_a   1.000
_cell.length_b   1.000
_cell.length_c   1.000
_cell.angle_alpha   90.00
_cell.angle_beta   90.00
_cell.angle_gamma   90.00
#
_symmetry.space_group_name_H-M   'P 1'
#
loop_
_entity.id
_entity.type
_entity.pdbx_description
1 polymer ?
#
loop_
_entity_poly.entity_id
_entity_poly.type
_entity_poly.pdbx_seq_one_letter_code
_entity_poly.pdbx_strand_id
1 'polypeptide(L)'
;MPAFDPILQTSQARLDASLPDAPLDIATLLAHPPTPTSEKPKTVLYLAYGSNLCNETFRGARGIRPLSQINVVVPSLRLTFDLPGVPYKEPCFANTARRTSAAQEYHKDAWHKGLVGVVYEVTLSDYAHIIATEGGGSAYADILIDCHVLDKGEDTVPTLPTSKPFKAHTLFASQEDNERIVRPNPSYAQPSARYLKLIRDGAVECELPGEYQEYLHGIRPFRITSKKQEVGKALFLGIWMPFVLFVFALGRKFSDEKGRAPGWLAKLSAMMFSGMWTSYDMVFKPTFGEGERTVGDDALGEMDPSTWEALSTRQEAEKECLLEESTQAMHTAQLAAQRPSLGDDGALH
;
A
#
# COMPACT_ATOMS: atom_id res chain seq x y z
N MET A 1 23.67 5.87 0.08
CA MET A 1 22.50 5.55 0.91
C MET A 1 22.99 5.28 2.33
N PRO A 2 22.23 5.60 3.39
CA PRO A 2 22.57 5.05 4.71
C PRO A 2 22.60 3.52 4.58
N ALA A 3 23.72 2.90 4.95
CA ALA A 3 23.81 1.45 4.97
C ALA A 3 22.94 0.96 6.13
N PHE A 4 21.85 0.27 5.82
CA PHE A 4 21.01 -0.32 6.83
C PHE A 4 21.61 -1.65 7.29
N ASP A 5 21.58 -1.92 8.60
CA ASP A 5 22.08 -3.19 9.14
C ASP A 5 21.30 -4.38 8.57
N PRO A 6 21.96 -5.54 8.32
CA PRO A 6 21.28 -6.75 7.91
C PRO A 6 20.20 -7.17 8.91
N ILE A 7 19.03 -7.56 8.40
CA ILE A 7 17.93 -8.05 9.23
C ILE A 7 18.08 -9.56 9.42
N LEU A 8 17.87 -10.04 10.64
CA LEU A 8 17.93 -11.47 10.96
C LEU A 8 16.82 -12.24 10.26
N GLN A 9 17.05 -13.52 9.97
CA GLN A 9 15.99 -14.38 9.46
C GLN A 9 15.02 -14.79 10.59
N THR A 10 13.71 -14.76 10.32
CA THR A 10 12.71 -15.19 11.30
C THR A 10 12.87 -16.67 11.64
N SER A 11 12.95 -16.98 12.95
CA SER A 11 13.17 -18.36 13.42
C SER A 11 11.93 -19.25 13.24
N GLN A 12 12.13 -20.55 13.00
CA GLN A 12 11.03 -21.52 12.92
C GLN A 12 10.14 -21.50 14.17
N ALA A 13 10.73 -21.35 15.36
CA ALA A 13 9.98 -21.25 16.60
C ALA A 13 9.03 -20.04 16.63
N ARG A 14 9.44 -18.91 16.05
CA ARG A 14 8.58 -17.72 15.93
C ARG A 14 7.46 -17.92 14.91
N LEU A 15 7.73 -18.59 13.80
CA LEU A 15 6.72 -18.96 12.81
C LEU A 15 5.68 -19.89 13.44
N ASP A 16 6.11 -20.95 14.13
CA ASP A 16 5.20 -21.89 14.81
C ASP A 16 4.36 -21.20 15.90
N ALA A 17 4.94 -20.22 16.61
CA ALA A 17 4.25 -19.43 17.63
C ALA A 17 3.14 -18.52 17.07
N SER A 18 3.08 -18.30 15.76
CA SER A 18 2.03 -17.49 15.13
C SER A 18 0.72 -18.25 14.85
N LEU A 19 0.73 -19.58 14.87
CA LEU A 19 -0.44 -20.40 14.55
C LEU A 19 -1.72 -20.08 15.36
N PRO A 20 -1.64 -19.74 16.67
CA PRO A 20 -2.80 -19.35 17.45
C PRO A 20 -3.10 -17.84 17.39
N ASP A 21 -2.38 -17.04 16.59
CA ASP A 21 -2.63 -15.61 16.46
C ASP A 21 -4.07 -15.37 15.95
N ALA A 22 -4.64 -14.25 16.37
CA ALA A 22 -5.98 -13.81 15.96
C ALA A 22 -5.88 -12.40 15.36
N PRO A 23 -6.81 -12.01 14.47
CA PRO A 23 -6.86 -10.64 13.96
C PRO A 23 -6.82 -9.64 15.11
N LEU A 24 -5.97 -8.63 14.97
CA LEU A 24 -5.84 -7.58 15.98
C LEU A 24 -7.01 -6.61 15.84
N ASP A 25 -7.60 -6.24 16.97
CA ASP A 25 -8.51 -5.10 17.00
C ASP A 25 -7.68 -3.83 16.84
N ILE A 26 -7.56 -3.40 15.58
CA ILE A 26 -6.84 -2.18 15.21
C ILE A 26 -7.42 -0.95 15.88
N ALA A 27 -8.74 -0.94 16.13
CA ALA A 27 -9.37 0.15 16.85
C ALA A 27 -8.91 0.18 18.31
N THR A 28 -8.76 -0.96 18.96
CA THR A 28 -8.22 -1.01 20.32
C THR A 28 -6.72 -0.72 20.35
N LEU A 29 -5.94 -1.28 19.42
CA LEU A 29 -4.49 -1.12 19.35
C LEU A 29 -4.07 0.35 19.21
N LEU A 30 -4.73 1.08 18.31
CA LEU A 30 -4.47 2.51 18.15
C LEU A 30 -5.04 3.33 19.32
N ALA A 31 -6.14 2.90 19.95
CA ALA A 31 -6.69 3.62 21.11
C ALA A 31 -5.80 3.53 22.36
N HIS A 32 -5.06 2.42 22.49
CA HIS A 32 -4.19 2.08 23.60
C HIS A 32 -2.83 1.55 23.08
N PRO A 33 -1.99 2.43 22.51
CA PRO A 33 -0.69 2.02 22.03
C PRO A 33 0.14 1.45 23.19
N PRO A 34 0.83 0.31 22.99
CA PRO A 34 1.59 -0.32 24.04
C PRO A 34 2.75 0.57 24.49
N THR A 35 2.80 0.91 25.77
CA THR A 35 4.00 1.48 26.39
C THR A 35 5.09 0.42 26.50
N PRO A 36 6.37 0.78 26.31
CA PRO A 36 7.50 -0.13 26.53
C PRO A 36 7.68 -0.40 28.04
N THR A 37 6.84 -1.25 28.62
CA THR A 37 7.01 -1.79 29.97
C THR A 37 7.79 -3.11 29.94
N SER A 38 8.49 -3.40 31.04
CA SER A 38 9.49 -4.45 31.26
C SER A 38 9.07 -5.92 31.02
N GLU A 39 7.90 -6.19 30.42
CA GLU A 39 7.58 -7.52 29.91
C GLU A 39 8.23 -7.73 28.53
N LYS A 40 8.44 -8.99 28.11
CA LYS A 40 8.97 -9.27 26.78
C LYS A 40 8.11 -8.53 25.74
N PRO A 41 8.72 -7.76 24.82
CA PRO A 41 7.96 -6.96 23.86
C PRO A 41 7.09 -7.89 23.03
N LYS A 42 5.77 -7.64 23.01
CA LYS A 42 4.87 -8.32 22.07
C LYS A 42 5.27 -7.94 20.65
N THR A 43 5.43 -8.94 19.80
CA THR A 43 5.84 -8.79 18.39
C THR A 43 4.73 -9.24 17.47
N VAL A 44 4.64 -8.63 16.30
CA VAL A 44 3.68 -8.95 15.24
C VAL A 44 4.44 -9.41 14.00
N LEU A 45 3.97 -10.47 13.34
CA LEU A 45 4.43 -10.84 12.00
C LEU A 45 3.59 -10.07 10.98
N TYR A 46 4.18 -9.05 10.36
CA TYR A 46 3.53 -8.16 9.40
C TYR A 46 3.97 -8.48 7.97
N LEU A 47 3.02 -8.83 7.10
CA LEU A 47 3.25 -9.07 5.68
C LEU A 47 3.21 -7.76 4.88
N ALA A 48 4.35 -7.42 4.28
CA ALA A 48 4.53 -6.35 3.33
C ALA A 48 4.56 -6.87 1.88
N TYR A 49 3.90 -6.14 0.98
CA TYR A 49 3.83 -6.46 -0.45
C TYR A 49 3.87 -5.22 -1.38
N GLY A 50 3.86 -4.01 -0.80
CA GLY A 50 3.86 -2.73 -1.51
C GLY A 50 5.12 -1.92 -1.24
N SER A 51 5.00 -0.60 -1.07
CA SER A 51 6.17 0.28 -0.83
C SER A 51 6.94 -0.05 0.46
N ASN A 52 6.37 -0.82 1.39
CA ASN A 52 7.05 -1.36 2.56
C ASN A 52 8.10 -2.45 2.29
N LEU A 53 8.20 -2.93 1.06
CA LEU A 53 9.33 -3.78 0.67
C LEU A 53 10.66 -2.98 0.65
N CYS A 54 10.60 -1.67 0.38
CA CYS A 54 11.78 -0.82 0.27
C CYS A 54 12.30 -0.37 1.63
N ASN A 55 13.61 -0.53 1.88
CA ASN A 55 14.25 -0.09 3.13
C ASN A 55 14.19 1.43 3.30
N GLU A 56 14.36 2.21 2.22
CA GLU A 56 14.28 3.68 2.29
C GLU A 56 12.92 4.13 2.84
N THR A 57 11.84 3.48 2.42
CA THR A 57 10.49 3.74 2.91
C THR A 57 10.28 3.18 4.31
N PHE A 58 10.49 1.86 4.49
CA PHE A 58 10.10 1.15 5.70
C PHE A 58 11.00 1.47 6.90
N ARG A 59 12.33 1.50 6.70
CA ARG A 59 13.32 1.73 7.75
C ARG A 59 13.81 3.17 7.80
N GLY A 60 13.84 3.86 6.66
CA GLY A 60 14.25 5.25 6.54
C GLY A 60 13.13 6.21 6.95
N ALA A 61 12.18 6.45 6.04
CA ALA A 61 11.11 7.44 6.23
C ALA A 61 10.20 7.12 7.43
N ARG A 62 9.76 5.85 7.56
CA ARG A 62 8.90 5.42 8.68
C ARG A 62 9.67 5.08 9.97
N GLY A 63 11.00 4.92 9.90
CA GLY A 63 11.82 4.61 11.07
C GLY A 63 11.58 3.23 11.69
N ILE A 64 10.90 2.30 10.98
CA ILE A 64 10.61 0.96 11.50
C ILE A 64 11.89 0.15 11.63
N ARG A 65 12.01 -0.61 12.72
CA ARG A 65 13.16 -1.48 13.00
C ARG A 65 12.70 -2.93 13.09
N PRO A 66 12.63 -3.66 11.96
CA PRO A 66 12.26 -5.07 11.99
C PRO A 66 13.28 -5.89 12.78
N LEU A 67 12.77 -6.78 13.62
CA LEU A 67 13.55 -7.70 14.46
C LEU A 67 14.06 -8.89 13.65
N SER A 68 13.22 -9.37 12.72
CA SER A 68 13.56 -10.41 11.77
C SER A 68 12.70 -10.29 10.51
N GLN A 69 13.08 -10.97 9.43
CA GLN A 69 12.29 -11.04 8.21
C GLN A 69 12.35 -12.43 7.54
N ILE A 70 11.35 -12.73 6.71
CA ILE A 70 11.33 -13.92 5.87
C ILE A 70 10.50 -13.70 4.61
N ASN A 71 10.97 -14.20 3.47
CA ASN A 71 10.27 -14.12 2.19
C ASN A 71 9.16 -15.18 2.16
N VAL A 72 8.00 -14.81 1.62
CA VAL A 72 6.83 -15.69 1.63
C VAL A 72 6.03 -15.64 0.33
N VAL A 73 5.28 -16.71 0.11
CA VAL A 73 4.16 -16.75 -0.83
C VAL A 73 2.85 -16.97 -0.07
N VAL A 74 1.80 -16.28 -0.49
CA VAL A 74 0.45 -16.34 0.08
C VAL A 74 -0.52 -16.83 -1.01
N PRO A 75 -0.87 -18.13 -1.01
CA PRO A 75 -1.69 -18.72 -2.07
C PRO A 75 -3.11 -18.16 -2.16
N SER A 76 -3.63 -17.54 -1.10
CA SER A 76 -5.01 -17.05 -1.06
C SER A 76 -5.18 -15.62 -1.58
N LEU A 77 -4.08 -14.88 -1.78
CA LEU A 77 -4.08 -13.47 -2.19
C LEU A 77 -3.33 -13.27 -3.50
N ARG A 78 -3.68 -12.20 -4.22
CA ARG A 78 -2.93 -11.66 -5.36
C ARG A 78 -2.64 -10.18 -5.15
N LEU A 79 -1.57 -9.70 -5.76
CA LEU A 79 -1.25 -8.28 -5.84
C LEU A 79 -2.20 -7.59 -6.83
N THR A 80 -2.73 -6.43 -6.45
CA THR A 80 -3.51 -5.56 -7.34
C THR A 80 -2.96 -4.14 -7.27
N PHE A 81 -3.33 -3.32 -8.26
CA PHE A 81 -3.02 -1.89 -8.31
C PHE A 81 -4.31 -1.11 -8.55
N ASP A 82 -5.22 -1.21 -7.59
CA ASP A 82 -6.59 -0.70 -7.67
C ASP A 82 -6.94 0.26 -6.54
N LEU A 83 -6.02 0.54 -5.63
CA LEU A 83 -6.18 1.59 -4.64
C LEU A 83 -6.03 2.96 -5.34
N PRO A 84 -7.07 3.79 -5.45
CA PRO A 84 -6.99 5.04 -6.20
C PRO A 84 -6.09 6.05 -5.48
N GLY A 85 -5.21 6.71 -6.24
CA GLY A 85 -4.38 7.81 -5.77
C GLY A 85 -4.80 9.15 -6.39
N VAL A 86 -3.83 9.91 -6.90
CA VAL A 86 -4.05 11.23 -7.52
C VAL A 86 -3.89 11.12 -9.04
N PRO A 87 -4.93 11.44 -9.83
CA PRO A 87 -4.84 11.46 -11.29
C PRO A 87 -3.64 12.26 -11.81
N TYR A 88 -3.07 11.81 -12.94
CA TYR A 88 -1.90 12.37 -13.63
C TYR A 88 -0.56 12.34 -12.88
N LYS A 89 -0.52 11.91 -11.62
CA LYS A 89 0.72 11.85 -10.82
C LYS A 89 0.94 10.47 -10.23
N GLU A 90 0.01 9.98 -9.41
CA GLU A 90 0.07 8.65 -8.78
C GLU A 90 -1.30 8.00 -8.86
N PRO A 91 -1.68 7.46 -10.02
CA PRO A 91 -3.09 7.14 -10.26
C PRO A 91 -3.60 6.00 -9.39
N CYS A 92 -2.74 5.03 -9.07
CA CYS A 92 -3.06 3.96 -8.15
C CYS A 92 -1.84 3.43 -7.38
N PHE A 93 -2.14 2.78 -6.26
CA PHE A 93 -1.20 2.10 -5.37
C PHE A 93 -1.52 0.61 -5.26
N ALA A 94 -0.59 -0.13 -4.65
CA ALA A 94 -0.76 -1.57 -4.44
C ALA A 94 -1.85 -1.86 -3.41
N ASN A 95 -2.55 -2.96 -3.62
CA ASN A 95 -3.48 -3.56 -2.69
C ASN A 95 -3.43 -5.09 -2.88
N THR A 96 -4.23 -5.82 -2.09
CA THR A 96 -4.43 -7.25 -2.26
C THR A 96 -5.89 -7.56 -2.54
N ALA A 97 -6.11 -8.60 -3.33
CA ALA A 97 -7.42 -9.19 -3.57
C ALA A 97 -7.35 -10.70 -3.32
N ARG A 98 -8.49 -11.32 -2.98
CA ARG A 98 -8.59 -12.79 -2.96
C ARG A 98 -8.31 -13.33 -4.36
N ARG A 99 -7.55 -14.43 -4.45
CA ARG A 99 -7.34 -15.12 -5.72
C ARG A 99 -8.64 -15.77 -6.17
N THR A 100 -9.17 -15.32 -7.30
CA THR A 100 -10.24 -16.00 -8.06
C THR A 100 -9.62 -16.62 -9.31
N SER A 101 -10.26 -17.66 -9.85
CA SER A 101 -9.79 -18.40 -11.03
C SER A 101 -9.97 -17.65 -12.37
N ALA A 102 -10.37 -16.37 -12.34
CA ALA A 102 -10.63 -15.59 -13.55
C ALA A 102 -9.36 -14.84 -14.00
N ALA A 103 -8.86 -15.19 -15.19
CA ALA A 103 -7.76 -14.50 -15.85
C ALA A 103 -8.24 -13.14 -16.41
N GLN A 104 -7.45 -12.10 -16.19
CA GLN A 104 -7.57 -10.84 -16.92
C GLN A 104 -6.26 -10.58 -17.68
N GLU A 105 -6.40 -10.12 -18.92
CA GLU A 105 -5.32 -10.02 -19.92
C GLU A 105 -4.64 -8.63 -19.88
N TYR A 106 -3.98 -8.31 -18.77
CA TYR A 106 -3.05 -7.17 -18.74
C TYR A 106 -1.75 -7.54 -18.02
N HIS A 107 -0.62 -6.89 -18.34
CA HIS A 107 0.70 -7.26 -17.82
C HIS A 107 0.77 -7.35 -16.29
N LYS A 108 0.05 -6.47 -15.56
CA LYS A 108 0.00 -6.54 -14.09
C LYS A 108 -0.82 -7.72 -13.54
N ASP A 109 -1.70 -8.30 -14.36
CA ASP A 109 -2.50 -9.48 -14.07
C ASP A 109 -1.87 -10.79 -14.59
N ALA A 110 -0.68 -10.70 -15.21
CA ALA A 110 0.07 -11.86 -15.72
C ALA A 110 0.62 -12.77 -14.60
N TRP A 111 0.66 -12.27 -13.35
CA TRP A 111 1.02 -13.10 -12.22
C TRP A 111 -0.16 -13.93 -11.73
N HIS A 112 -0.09 -15.23 -11.97
CA HIS A 112 -1.16 -16.16 -11.64
C HIS A 112 -0.91 -16.97 -10.37
N LYS A 113 0.27 -16.85 -9.75
CA LYS A 113 0.64 -17.54 -8.50
C LYS A 113 0.14 -16.76 -7.27
N GLY A 114 0.47 -17.25 -6.07
CA GLY A 114 0.17 -16.52 -4.83
C GLY A 114 0.89 -15.18 -4.76
N LEU A 115 0.37 -14.26 -3.96
CA LEU A 115 1.04 -13.00 -3.61
C LEU A 115 2.42 -13.32 -3.00
N VAL A 116 3.46 -12.70 -3.53
CA VAL A 116 4.81 -12.78 -2.96
C VAL A 116 5.06 -11.52 -2.15
N GLY A 117 5.72 -11.66 -1.01
CA GLY A 117 6.04 -10.55 -0.14
C GLY A 117 7.05 -10.93 0.93
N VAL A 118 7.24 -10.02 1.88
CA VAL A 118 8.15 -10.19 3.02
C VAL A 118 7.34 -10.09 4.30
N VAL A 119 7.50 -11.06 5.18
CA VAL A 119 7.00 -10.96 6.54
C VAL A 119 8.10 -10.37 7.42
N TYR A 120 7.82 -9.23 8.03
CA TYR A 120 8.65 -8.60 9.04
C TYR A 120 8.12 -8.92 10.44
N GLU A 121 9.00 -9.33 11.33
CA GLU A 121 8.72 -9.32 12.76
C GLU A 121 8.98 -7.91 13.30
N VAL A 122 7.93 -7.24 13.75
CA VAL A 122 8.00 -5.87 14.27
C VAL A 122 7.47 -5.81 15.70
N THR A 123 7.86 -4.79 16.46
CA THR A 123 7.25 -4.56 17.77
C THR A 123 5.80 -4.15 17.61
N LEU A 124 4.97 -4.36 18.63
CA LEU A 124 3.57 -3.93 18.59
C LEU A 124 3.44 -2.38 18.46
N SER A 125 4.42 -1.62 18.97
CA SER A 125 4.49 -0.16 18.78
C SER A 125 4.81 0.20 17.33
N ASP A 126 5.78 -0.47 16.71
CA ASP A 126 6.09 -0.29 15.29
C ASP A 126 4.89 -0.67 14.41
N TYR A 127 4.20 -1.76 14.75
CA TYR A 127 3.00 -2.18 14.03
C TYR A 127 1.87 -1.14 14.15
N ALA A 128 1.65 -0.55 15.32
CA ALA A 128 0.73 0.56 15.49
C ALA A 128 1.15 1.79 14.65
N HIS A 129 2.45 2.07 14.54
CA HIS A 129 2.98 3.14 13.70
C HIS A 129 2.79 2.87 12.19
N ILE A 130 3.04 1.63 11.74
CA ILE A 130 2.77 1.16 10.37
C ILE A 130 1.30 1.42 10.05
N ILE A 131 0.38 0.93 10.88
CA ILE A 131 -1.06 1.13 10.68
C ILE A 131 -1.41 2.62 10.66
N ALA A 132 -0.85 3.43 11.56
CA ALA A 132 -1.14 4.86 11.62
C ALA A 132 -0.71 5.58 10.32
N THR A 133 0.45 5.20 9.74
CA THR A 133 1.01 5.81 8.53
C THR A 133 0.45 5.24 7.23
N GLU A 134 0.01 3.98 7.20
CA GLU A 134 -0.65 3.34 6.05
C GLU A 134 -2.15 3.56 6.00
N GLY A 135 -2.76 3.96 7.11
CA GLY A 135 -4.15 4.34 7.09
C GLY A 135 -4.90 4.31 8.40
N GLY A 136 -4.36 4.91 9.47
CA GLY A 136 -5.08 5.33 10.67
C GLY A 136 -6.02 4.30 11.33
N GLY A 137 -5.91 3.01 10.98
CA GLY A 137 -6.82 1.94 11.36
C GLY A 137 -8.20 1.93 10.73
N SER A 138 -8.47 2.72 9.68
CA SER A 138 -9.79 2.82 9.04
C SER A 138 -9.85 2.34 7.60
N ALA A 139 -8.72 2.28 6.89
CA ALA A 139 -8.69 1.96 5.46
C ALA A 139 -8.56 0.47 5.13
N TYR A 140 -7.89 -0.23 6.03
CA TYR A 140 -7.54 -1.62 5.90
C TYR A 140 -8.08 -2.36 7.12
N ALA A 141 -8.73 -3.48 6.85
CA ALA A 141 -8.93 -4.48 7.89
C ALA A 141 -7.58 -5.17 8.11
N ASP A 142 -7.19 -5.32 9.37
CA ASP A 142 -6.17 -6.32 9.69
C ASP A 142 -6.78 -7.69 9.47
N ILE A 143 -6.17 -8.45 8.56
CA ILE A 143 -6.53 -9.84 8.33
C ILE A 143 -5.34 -10.73 8.63
N LEU A 144 -5.65 -11.90 9.14
CA LEU A 144 -4.67 -12.95 9.37
C LEU A 144 -4.65 -13.88 8.16
N ILE A 145 -3.47 -14.05 7.55
CA ILE A 145 -3.31 -14.86 6.33
C ILE A 145 -2.31 -15.99 6.53
N ASP A 146 -2.53 -17.09 5.81
CA ASP A 146 -1.57 -18.20 5.75
C ASP A 146 -0.44 -17.87 4.78
N CYS A 147 0.76 -17.82 5.33
CA CYS A 147 2.01 -17.58 4.61
C CYS A 147 2.81 -18.88 4.53
N HIS A 148 3.47 -19.07 3.39
CA HIS A 148 4.41 -20.18 3.16
C HIS A 148 5.79 -19.60 2.88
N VAL A 149 6.80 -20.13 3.55
CA VAL A 149 8.19 -19.68 3.39
C VAL A 149 8.67 -19.92 1.96
N LEU A 150 9.35 -18.91 1.40
CA LEU A 150 10.18 -19.03 0.21
C LEU A 150 11.64 -19.12 0.67
N ASP A 151 12.28 -20.25 0.38
CA ASP A 151 13.65 -20.49 0.79
C ASP A 151 14.62 -19.55 0.05
N LYS A 152 15.65 -19.08 0.76
CA LYS A 152 16.66 -18.22 0.16
C LYS A 152 17.41 -18.98 -0.93
N GLY A 153 17.56 -18.33 -2.09
CA GLY A 153 18.26 -18.88 -3.26
C GLY A 153 17.36 -19.63 -4.23
N GLU A 154 16.09 -19.87 -3.90
CA GLU A 154 15.11 -20.34 -4.87
C GLU A 154 14.66 -19.19 -5.76
N ASP A 155 14.86 -19.35 -7.07
CA ASP A 155 14.56 -18.30 -8.05
C ASP A 155 13.10 -18.33 -8.53
N THR A 156 12.42 -19.46 -8.31
CA THR A 156 11.04 -19.67 -8.75
C THR A 156 10.06 -19.68 -7.58
N VAL A 157 8.85 -19.21 -7.84
CA VAL A 157 7.77 -19.21 -6.85
C VAL A 157 6.90 -20.46 -7.07
N PRO A 158 6.62 -21.27 -6.04
CA PRO A 158 5.73 -22.41 -6.19
C PRO A 158 4.28 -21.96 -6.41
N THR A 159 3.60 -22.53 -7.41
CA THR A 159 2.16 -22.28 -7.64
C THR A 159 1.32 -22.82 -6.48
N LEU A 160 1.75 -23.95 -5.91
CA LEU A 160 1.14 -24.59 -4.75
C LEU A 160 2.25 -24.92 -3.73
N PRO A 161 2.44 -24.10 -2.68
CA PRO A 161 3.46 -24.38 -1.69
C PRO A 161 3.10 -25.61 -0.85
N THR A 162 4.11 -26.41 -0.53
CA THR A 162 3.98 -27.62 0.31
C THR A 162 4.56 -27.43 1.72
N SER A 163 5.24 -26.31 1.96
CA SER A 163 5.80 -25.98 3.28
C SER A 163 4.68 -25.75 4.30
N LYS A 164 4.99 -25.99 5.58
CA LYS A 164 4.05 -25.76 6.68
C LYS A 164 3.67 -24.26 6.73
N PRO A 165 2.37 -23.91 6.72
CA PRO A 165 1.96 -22.52 6.79
C PRO A 165 2.20 -21.93 8.19
N PHE A 166 2.31 -20.61 8.24
CA PHE A 166 2.29 -19.82 9.47
C PHE A 166 1.40 -18.59 9.27
N LYS A 167 1.04 -17.88 10.35
CA LYS A 167 0.15 -16.74 10.30
C LYS A 167 0.92 -15.42 10.26
N ALA A 168 0.46 -14.51 9.41
CA ALA A 168 0.92 -13.13 9.42
C ALA A 168 -0.27 -12.17 9.28
N HIS A 169 -0.13 -11.01 9.90
CA HIS A 169 -1.02 -9.87 9.79
C HIS A 169 -0.74 -9.13 8.49
N THR A 170 -1.79 -8.75 7.78
CA THR A 170 -1.65 -7.90 6.60
C THR A 170 -2.81 -6.92 6.52
N LEU A 171 -2.52 -5.77 5.93
CA LEU A 171 -3.51 -4.75 5.69
C LEU A 171 -4.26 -5.10 4.41
N PHE A 172 -5.55 -5.39 4.55
CA PHE A 172 -6.43 -5.73 3.44
C PHE A 172 -7.51 -4.68 3.23
N ALA A 173 -7.57 -4.15 2.02
CA ALA A 173 -8.55 -3.17 1.62
C ALA A 173 -9.65 -3.89 0.82
N SER A 174 -10.72 -4.30 1.52
CA SER A 174 -11.84 -5.05 0.91
C SER A 174 -12.54 -4.26 -0.18
N GLN A 175 -12.81 -4.91 -1.32
CA GLN A 175 -13.66 -4.37 -2.38
C GLN A 175 -15.16 -4.51 -2.09
N GLU A 176 -15.54 -5.40 -1.16
CA GLU A 176 -16.95 -5.64 -0.77
C GLU A 176 -17.50 -4.57 0.18
N ASP A 177 -16.61 -3.72 0.73
CA ASP A 177 -17.02 -2.52 1.44
C ASP A 177 -17.58 -1.55 0.37
N ASN A 178 -18.91 -1.50 0.21
CA ASN A 178 -19.65 -0.60 -0.70
C ASN A 178 -19.41 0.91 -0.47
N GLU A 179 -18.43 1.27 0.37
CA GLU A 179 -18.19 2.59 0.92
C GLU A 179 -16.90 3.22 0.34
N ARG A 180 -16.26 2.58 -0.63
CA ARG A 180 -15.02 3.07 -1.29
C ARG A 180 -15.30 3.67 -2.66
N ILE A 181 -14.45 4.60 -3.10
CA ILE A 181 -14.37 4.89 -4.55
C ILE A 181 -13.71 3.68 -5.20
N VAL A 182 -14.54 2.77 -5.67
CA VAL A 182 -14.10 1.66 -6.51
C VAL A 182 -14.07 2.18 -7.94
N ARG A 183 -12.89 2.18 -8.57
CA ARG A 183 -12.80 2.51 -10.00
C ARG A 183 -13.58 1.44 -10.78
N PRO A 184 -14.31 1.80 -11.86
CA PRO A 184 -15.17 0.85 -12.58
C PRO A 184 -14.47 -0.41 -13.07
N ASN A 185 -13.17 -0.31 -13.38
CA ASN A 185 -12.31 -1.43 -13.69
C ASN A 185 -11.05 -1.39 -12.80
N PRO A 186 -10.96 -2.25 -11.77
CA PRO A 186 -9.79 -2.34 -10.87
C PRO A 186 -8.47 -2.62 -11.59
N SER A 187 -8.54 -3.23 -12.78
CA SER A 187 -7.37 -3.60 -13.58
C SER A 187 -6.96 -2.51 -14.58
N TYR A 188 -7.68 -1.39 -14.65
CA TYR A 188 -7.44 -0.36 -15.66
C TYR A 188 -6.23 0.53 -15.38
N ALA A 189 -6.14 1.05 -14.16
CA ALA A 189 -5.16 2.06 -13.77
C ALA A 189 -3.73 1.50 -13.72
N GLN A 190 -2.78 2.37 -14.04
CA GLN A 190 -1.35 2.08 -13.96
C GLN A 190 -0.70 2.80 -12.77
N PRO A 191 0.14 2.11 -11.98
CA PRO A 191 0.91 2.75 -10.93
C PRO A 191 1.96 3.69 -11.53
N SER A 192 2.40 4.69 -10.75
CA SER A 192 3.45 5.60 -11.20
C SER A 192 4.80 4.90 -11.30
N ALA A 193 5.71 5.42 -12.14
CA ALA A 193 7.08 4.92 -12.25
C ALA A 193 7.81 4.98 -10.89
N ARG A 194 7.60 6.06 -10.14
CA ARG A 194 8.16 6.24 -8.79
C ARG A 194 7.68 5.16 -7.83
N TYR A 195 6.37 4.89 -7.78
CA TYR A 195 5.82 3.90 -6.87
C TYR A 195 6.28 2.48 -7.23
N LEU A 196 6.33 2.15 -8.53
CA LEU A 196 6.88 0.87 -8.99
C LEU A 196 8.36 0.71 -8.65
N LYS A 197 9.14 1.80 -8.70
CA LYS A 197 10.55 1.78 -8.28
C LYS A 197 10.69 1.34 -6.83
N LEU A 198 9.86 1.85 -5.91
CA LEU A 198 9.89 1.41 -4.50
C LEU A 198 9.65 -0.10 -4.36
N ILE A 199 8.68 -0.65 -5.09
CA ILE A 199 8.38 -2.08 -5.04
C ILE A 199 9.53 -2.92 -5.63
N ARG A 200 10.09 -2.49 -6.76
CA ARG A 200 11.21 -3.18 -7.44
C ARG A 200 12.49 -3.15 -6.62
N ASP A 201 12.87 -1.97 -6.15
CA ASP A 201 14.05 -1.81 -5.29
C ASP A 201 13.89 -2.66 -4.03
N GLY A 202 12.71 -2.62 -3.40
CA GLY A 202 12.41 -3.46 -2.24
C GLY A 202 12.48 -4.97 -2.53
N ALA A 203 12.03 -5.40 -3.72
CA ALA A 203 12.13 -6.79 -4.13
C ALA A 203 13.58 -7.25 -4.30
N VAL A 204 14.43 -6.40 -4.86
CA VAL A 204 15.88 -6.63 -4.99
C VAL A 204 16.54 -6.64 -3.61
N GLU A 205 16.27 -5.64 -2.77
CA GLU A 205 16.83 -5.49 -1.42
C GLU A 205 16.47 -6.66 -0.50
N CYS A 206 15.28 -7.22 -0.66
CA CYS A 206 14.81 -8.37 0.11
C CYS A 206 15.15 -9.72 -0.51
N GLU A 207 15.88 -9.74 -1.63
CA GLU A 207 16.25 -10.96 -2.36
C GLU A 207 15.01 -11.84 -2.67
N LEU A 208 13.91 -11.21 -3.14
CA LEU A 208 12.73 -11.96 -3.59
C LEU A 208 13.09 -12.84 -4.81
N PRO A 209 12.39 -13.96 -5.08
CA PRO A 209 12.72 -14.84 -6.21
C PRO A 209 12.77 -14.09 -7.55
N GLY A 210 13.75 -14.38 -8.41
CA GLY A 210 13.98 -13.68 -9.67
C GLY A 210 12.77 -13.73 -10.60
N GLU A 211 12.05 -14.86 -10.63
CA GLU A 211 10.78 -14.97 -11.39
C GLU A 211 9.76 -13.89 -10.97
N TYR A 212 9.69 -13.56 -9.68
CA TYR A 212 8.79 -12.51 -9.20
C TYR A 212 9.33 -11.12 -9.50
N GLN A 213 10.65 -10.92 -9.42
CA GLN A 213 11.29 -9.66 -9.82
C GLN A 213 11.02 -9.37 -11.31
N GLU A 214 11.18 -10.36 -12.20
CA GLU A 214 10.87 -10.25 -13.63
C GLU A 214 9.43 -9.82 -13.87
N TYR A 215 8.47 -10.44 -13.16
CA TYR A 215 7.08 -10.00 -13.20
C TYR A 215 6.92 -8.52 -12.81
N LEU A 216 7.51 -8.08 -11.70
CA LEU A 216 7.44 -6.69 -11.24
C LEU A 216 8.07 -5.71 -12.24
N HIS A 217 9.16 -6.10 -12.91
CA HIS A 217 9.79 -5.34 -13.99
C HIS A 217 8.91 -5.25 -15.24
N GLY A 218 8.12 -6.30 -15.53
CA GLY A 218 7.14 -6.32 -16.63
C GLY A 218 5.94 -5.40 -16.44
N ILE A 219 5.67 -4.90 -15.22
CA ILE A 219 4.57 -3.97 -14.97
C ILE A 219 4.88 -2.60 -15.59
N ARG A 220 4.01 -2.11 -16.47
CA ARG A 220 4.21 -0.83 -17.14
C ARG A 220 3.79 0.35 -16.25
N PRO A 221 4.64 1.38 -16.07
CA PRO A 221 4.29 2.56 -15.31
C PRO A 221 3.38 3.51 -16.11
N PHE A 222 2.54 4.25 -15.40
CA PHE A 222 1.80 5.39 -15.95
C PHE A 222 2.72 6.47 -16.52
N ARG A 223 2.38 7.00 -17.70
CA ARG A 223 3.07 8.11 -18.35
C ARG A 223 2.11 9.10 -18.99
N ILE A 224 2.54 10.35 -18.94
CA ILE A 224 1.96 11.45 -19.72
C ILE A 224 2.57 11.38 -21.13
N THR A 225 1.73 11.23 -22.15
CA THR A 225 2.19 11.04 -23.55
C THR A 225 1.89 12.23 -24.45
N SER A 226 1.18 13.24 -23.95
CA SER A 226 0.83 14.44 -24.72
C SER A 226 1.00 15.73 -23.92
N LYS A 227 1.32 16.83 -24.62
CA LYS A 227 1.36 18.19 -24.03
C LYS A 227 0.02 18.59 -23.40
N LYS A 228 -1.08 18.07 -23.95
CA LYS A 228 -2.43 18.31 -23.45
C LYS A 228 -2.62 17.73 -22.04
N GLN A 229 -2.19 16.47 -21.84
CA GLN A 229 -2.16 15.83 -20.53
C GLN A 229 -1.18 16.51 -19.57
N GLU A 230 -0.05 17.04 -20.08
CA GLU A 230 0.91 17.79 -19.25
C GLU A 230 0.31 19.08 -18.69
N VAL A 231 -0.41 19.85 -19.53
CA VAL A 231 -1.19 21.02 -19.07
C VAL A 231 -2.29 20.59 -18.10
N GLY A 232 -3.02 19.51 -18.42
CA GLY A 232 -4.05 18.95 -17.55
C GLY A 232 -3.51 18.58 -16.16
N LYS A 233 -2.36 17.91 -16.11
CA LYS A 233 -1.64 17.57 -14.88
C LYS A 233 -1.30 18.82 -14.07
N ALA A 234 -0.70 19.83 -14.71
CA ALA A 234 -0.31 21.06 -14.02
C ALA A 234 -1.52 21.79 -13.41
N LEU A 235 -2.61 21.92 -14.16
CA LEU A 235 -3.85 22.53 -13.68
C LEU A 235 -4.51 21.70 -12.57
N PHE A 236 -4.59 20.38 -12.76
CA PHE A 236 -5.22 19.48 -11.79
C PHE A 236 -4.50 19.50 -10.45
N LEU A 237 -3.17 19.36 -10.48
CA LEU A 237 -2.34 19.42 -9.28
C LEU A 237 -2.38 20.83 -8.67
N GLY A 238 -2.34 21.90 -9.47
CA GLY A 238 -2.45 23.27 -8.97
C GLY A 238 -3.75 23.54 -8.22
N ILE A 239 -4.86 22.92 -8.65
CA ILE A 239 -6.16 23.04 -7.99
C ILE A 239 -6.22 22.18 -6.74
N TRP A 240 -5.87 20.89 -6.83
CA TRP A 240 -6.13 19.94 -5.74
C TRP A 240 -5.03 19.85 -4.68
N MET A 241 -3.75 20.01 -5.06
CA MET A 241 -2.63 19.87 -4.12
C MET A 241 -2.68 20.81 -2.91
N PRO A 242 -3.08 22.09 -3.04
CA PRO A 242 -3.24 22.95 -1.87
C PRO A 242 -4.24 22.39 -0.84
N PHE A 243 -5.36 21.80 -1.29
CA PHE A 243 -6.35 21.20 -0.41
C PHE A 243 -5.84 19.90 0.22
N VAL A 244 -5.15 19.07 -0.56
CA VAL A 244 -4.47 17.86 -0.09
C VAL A 244 -3.51 18.18 1.05
N LEU A 245 -2.60 19.14 0.82
CA LEU A 245 -1.62 19.57 1.83
C LEU A 245 -2.29 20.21 3.05
N PHE A 246 -3.38 20.95 2.84
CA PHE A 246 -4.16 21.55 3.93
C PHE A 246 -4.80 20.47 4.82
N VAL A 247 -5.48 19.49 4.23
CA VAL A 247 -6.07 18.36 4.96
C VAL A 247 -5.00 17.55 5.68
N PHE A 248 -3.85 17.32 5.05
CA PHE A 248 -2.72 16.64 5.69
C PHE A 248 -2.16 17.43 6.87
N ALA A 249 -2.00 18.75 6.74
CA ALA A 249 -1.57 19.62 7.83
C ALA A 249 -2.59 19.65 8.99
N LEU A 250 -3.89 19.64 8.67
CA LEU A 250 -4.95 19.45 9.67
C LEU A 250 -4.83 18.08 10.35
N GLY A 251 -4.52 17.03 9.59
CA GLY A 251 -4.23 15.70 10.13
C GLY A 251 -3.11 15.76 11.16
N ARG A 252 -1.94 16.28 10.79
CA ARG A 252 -0.83 16.41 11.75
C ARG A 252 -1.15 17.24 12.99
N LYS A 253 -2.03 18.25 12.86
CA LYS A 253 -2.38 19.17 13.95
C LYS A 253 -3.49 18.65 14.87
N PHE A 254 -4.48 17.97 14.29
CA PHE A 254 -5.69 17.54 14.98
C PHE A 254 -5.74 16.03 15.20
N SER A 255 -4.77 15.28 14.67
CA SER A 255 -4.54 13.92 15.12
C SER A 255 -4.28 13.96 16.61
N ASP A 256 -4.98 13.11 17.34
CA ASP A 256 -4.73 12.92 18.76
C ASP A 256 -3.30 12.37 18.97
N GLU A 257 -2.86 12.31 20.23
CA GLU A 257 -1.58 11.67 20.62
C GLU A 257 -1.49 10.19 20.17
N LYS A 258 -2.57 9.65 19.59
CA LYS A 258 -2.76 8.28 19.11
C LYS A 258 -2.75 8.19 17.58
N GLY A 259 -2.45 9.29 16.88
CA GLY A 259 -2.30 9.35 15.43
C GLY A 259 -3.63 9.34 14.64
N ARG A 260 -4.78 9.46 15.31
CA ARG A 260 -6.10 9.38 14.67
C ARG A 260 -6.66 10.74 14.30
N ALA A 261 -7.02 10.87 13.03
CA ALA A 261 -7.79 12.01 12.56
C ALA A 261 -9.20 12.02 13.19
N PRO A 262 -9.72 13.19 13.63
CA PRO A 262 -11.10 13.31 14.09
C PRO A 262 -12.10 12.90 13.01
N GLY A 263 -13.27 12.35 13.40
CA GLY A 263 -14.28 11.88 12.44
C GLY A 263 -14.79 12.97 11.46
N TRP A 264 -14.77 14.25 11.85
CA TRP A 264 -15.09 15.35 10.93
C TRP A 264 -14.01 15.56 9.87
N LEU A 265 -12.73 15.39 10.23
CA LEU A 265 -11.60 15.50 9.32
C LEU A 265 -11.56 14.31 8.38
N ALA A 266 -11.88 13.12 8.89
CA ALA A 266 -12.16 11.95 8.08
C ALA A 266 -13.19 12.28 6.98
N LYS A 267 -14.37 12.78 7.37
CA LYS A 267 -15.44 13.16 6.43
C LYS A 267 -15.01 14.22 5.42
N LEU A 268 -14.24 15.21 5.86
CA LEU A 268 -13.71 16.25 4.97
C LEU A 268 -12.78 15.65 3.89
N SER A 269 -11.84 14.80 4.29
CA SER A 269 -10.95 14.11 3.36
C SER A 269 -11.72 13.24 2.37
N ALA A 270 -12.76 12.54 2.85
CA ALA A 270 -13.67 11.75 2.03
C ALA A 270 -14.28 12.56 0.88
N MET A 271 -14.95 13.66 1.25
CA MET A 271 -15.63 14.52 0.29
C MET A 271 -14.65 15.16 -0.69
N MET A 272 -13.48 15.57 -0.21
CA MET A 272 -12.44 16.14 -1.05
C MET A 272 -11.93 15.13 -2.08
N PHE A 273 -11.64 13.89 -1.68
CA PHE A 273 -11.13 12.86 -2.58
C PHE A 273 -12.20 12.41 -3.60
N SER A 274 -13.47 12.28 -3.16
CA SER A 274 -14.60 12.10 -4.08
C SER A 274 -14.76 13.26 -5.06
N GLY A 275 -14.64 14.50 -4.60
CA GLY A 275 -14.68 15.69 -5.45
C GLY A 275 -13.54 15.71 -6.47
N MET A 276 -12.34 15.31 -6.05
CA MET A 276 -11.15 15.20 -6.90
C MET A 276 -11.39 14.23 -8.06
N TRP A 277 -11.79 13.01 -7.77
CA TRP A 277 -12.09 12.00 -8.79
C TRP A 277 -13.29 12.37 -9.66
N THR A 278 -14.34 12.96 -9.08
CA THR A 278 -15.50 13.44 -9.85
C THR A 278 -15.10 14.52 -10.84
N SER A 279 -14.29 15.49 -10.40
CA SER A 279 -13.78 16.55 -11.28
C SER A 279 -12.89 15.98 -12.39
N TYR A 280 -12.12 14.95 -12.07
CA TYR A 280 -11.30 14.25 -13.04
C TYR A 280 -12.16 13.57 -14.11
N ASP A 281 -13.11 12.72 -13.71
CA ASP A 281 -13.93 11.93 -14.62
C ASP A 281 -14.85 12.80 -15.49
N MET A 282 -15.41 13.88 -14.92
CA MET A 282 -16.39 14.73 -15.62
C MET A 282 -15.76 15.85 -16.45
N VAL A 283 -14.58 16.35 -16.06
CA VAL A 283 -13.99 17.55 -16.69
C VAL A 283 -12.61 17.25 -17.23
N PHE A 284 -11.67 16.78 -16.40
CA PHE A 284 -10.27 16.70 -16.83
C PHE A 284 -9.99 15.59 -17.82
N LYS A 285 -10.53 14.38 -17.61
CA LYS A 285 -10.34 13.27 -18.54
C LYS A 285 -10.91 13.59 -19.93
N PRO A 286 -12.15 14.09 -20.10
CA PRO A 286 -12.65 14.52 -21.40
C PRO A 286 -11.85 15.68 -22.01
N THR A 287 -11.41 16.64 -21.18
CA THR A 287 -10.81 17.88 -21.67
C THR A 287 -9.31 17.74 -21.95
N PHE A 288 -8.55 17.03 -21.12
CA PHE A 288 -7.08 16.97 -21.16
C PHE A 288 -6.54 15.58 -21.49
N GLY A 289 -7.37 14.54 -21.48
CA GLY A 289 -6.99 13.16 -21.77
C GLY A 289 -6.72 12.34 -20.51
N GLU A 290 -6.27 11.11 -20.71
CA GLU A 290 -6.14 10.14 -19.61
C GLU A 290 -5.13 10.53 -18.54
N GLY A 291 -5.52 10.34 -17.29
CA GLY A 291 -4.70 10.53 -16.10
C GLY A 291 -4.51 9.27 -15.26
N GLU A 292 -5.06 8.12 -15.68
CA GLU A 292 -4.91 6.84 -14.98
C GLU A 292 -4.15 5.79 -15.77
N ARG A 293 -4.16 5.90 -17.10
CA ARG A 293 -3.50 4.98 -18.01
C ARG A 293 -2.76 5.72 -19.12
N THR A 294 -1.60 5.18 -19.50
CA THR A 294 -0.79 5.66 -20.61
C THR A 294 -1.55 5.45 -21.91
N VAL A 295 -1.77 6.53 -22.68
CA VAL A 295 -2.44 6.45 -23.98
C VAL A 295 -1.50 5.82 -25.01
N GLY A 296 -2.00 4.83 -25.76
CA GLY A 296 -1.23 4.14 -26.81
C GLY A 296 -0.40 2.96 -26.32
N ASP A 297 -0.47 2.62 -25.03
CA ASP A 297 0.33 1.53 -24.44
C ASP A 297 -0.03 0.15 -25.02
N ASP A 298 -1.30 -0.06 -25.40
CA ASP A 298 -1.73 -1.30 -26.06
C ASP A 298 -1.10 -1.50 -27.46
N ALA A 299 -0.47 -0.46 -28.03
CA ALA A 299 0.23 -0.49 -29.32
C ALA A 299 1.76 -0.41 -29.22
N LEU A 300 2.31 -0.21 -28.01
CA LEU A 300 3.75 -0.14 -27.77
C LEU A 300 4.27 -1.53 -27.39
N GLY A 301 5.15 -2.08 -28.24
CA GLY A 301 5.94 -3.27 -27.94
C GLY A 301 6.97 -3.04 -26.82
N GLU A 302 7.66 -4.11 -26.42
CA GLU A 302 8.64 -4.12 -25.32
C GLU A 302 9.72 -3.03 -25.49
N MET A 303 9.73 -2.04 -24.60
CA MET A 303 10.83 -1.08 -24.46
C MET A 303 11.59 -1.34 -23.14
N ASP A 304 12.90 -1.11 -23.18
CA ASP A 304 13.86 -1.40 -22.10
C ASP A 304 13.51 -0.72 -20.74
N PRO A 305 13.33 -1.50 -19.65
CA PRO A 305 13.10 -1.02 -18.29
C PRO A 305 14.09 0.04 -17.77
N SER A 306 15.36 -0.01 -18.20
CA SER A 306 16.44 0.84 -17.70
C SER A 306 16.23 2.34 -17.97
N THR A 307 15.49 2.66 -19.02
CA THR A 307 15.21 4.04 -19.42
C THR A 307 14.21 4.71 -18.46
N TRP A 308 13.47 3.92 -17.66
CA TRP A 308 12.36 4.41 -16.83
C TRP A 308 12.81 4.86 -15.44
N GLU A 309 13.87 4.25 -14.92
CA GLU A 309 14.43 4.54 -13.60
C GLU A 309 15.16 5.89 -13.55
N ALA A 310 15.74 6.31 -14.68
CA ALA A 310 16.49 7.56 -14.81
C ALA A 310 15.63 8.84 -14.67
N LEU A 311 14.30 8.75 -14.76
CA LEU A 311 13.39 9.90 -14.70
C LEU A 311 12.98 10.30 -13.28
N SER A 312 13.37 9.55 -12.24
CA SER A 312 13.04 9.88 -10.85
C SER A 312 14.23 10.60 -10.18
N THR A 313 14.16 11.92 -10.01
CA THR A 313 15.25 12.69 -9.37
C THR A 313 15.05 12.88 -7.86
N ARG A 314 16.17 12.93 -7.14
CA ARG A 314 16.27 12.90 -5.67
C ARG A 314 15.59 14.05 -4.92
N GLN A 315 15.34 15.20 -5.57
CA GLN A 315 14.58 16.32 -4.97
C GLN A 315 13.05 16.17 -5.14
N GLU A 316 12.61 15.33 -6.07
CA GLU A 316 11.19 14.98 -6.21
C GLU A 316 10.78 13.98 -5.12
N ALA A 317 11.69 13.08 -4.73
CA ALA A 317 11.45 12.03 -3.72
C ALA A 317 10.90 12.53 -2.37
N GLU A 318 11.40 13.64 -1.81
CA GLU A 318 10.89 14.17 -0.52
C GLU A 318 9.48 14.76 -0.63
N LYS A 319 9.21 15.51 -1.70
CA LYS A 319 7.86 16.07 -1.98
C LYS A 319 6.88 14.98 -2.38
N GLU A 320 7.37 13.94 -3.04
CA GLU A 320 6.60 12.79 -3.48
C GLU A 320 6.35 11.78 -2.35
N CYS A 321 7.24 11.67 -1.37
CA CYS A 321 7.01 10.94 -0.12
C CYS A 321 5.90 11.63 0.70
N LEU A 322 5.95 12.96 0.83
CA LEU A 322 4.86 13.74 1.43
C LEU A 322 3.55 13.58 0.64
N LEU A 323 3.62 13.47 -0.69
CA LEU A 323 2.45 13.19 -1.53
C LEU A 323 1.92 11.78 -1.26
N GLU A 324 2.76 10.75 -1.24
CA GLU A 324 2.38 9.37 -0.94
C GLU A 324 1.75 9.26 0.46
N GLU A 325 2.40 9.83 1.48
CA GLU A 325 1.87 9.90 2.85
C GLU A 325 0.54 10.64 2.90
N SER A 326 0.43 11.79 2.22
CA SER A 326 -0.82 12.56 2.21
C SER A 326 -1.94 11.84 1.45
N THR A 327 -1.65 11.19 0.33
CA THR A 327 -2.63 10.50 -0.51
C THR A 327 -3.11 9.21 0.13
N GLN A 328 -2.21 8.44 0.74
CA GLN A 328 -2.55 7.30 1.60
C GLN A 328 -3.37 7.75 2.82
N ALA A 329 -2.99 8.84 3.49
CA ALA A 329 -3.73 9.38 4.63
C ALA A 329 -5.12 9.92 4.25
N MET A 330 -5.31 10.49 3.06
CA MET A 330 -6.59 11.03 2.60
C MET A 330 -7.55 9.94 2.12
N HIS A 331 -7.06 8.98 1.33
CA HIS A 331 -7.82 7.78 0.97
C HIS A 331 -8.30 7.05 2.23
N THR A 332 -7.50 7.11 3.29
CA THR A 332 -7.83 6.55 4.59
C THR A 332 -8.90 7.29 5.34
N ALA A 333 -8.77 8.61 5.41
CA ALA A 333 -9.71 9.48 6.08
C ALA A 333 -11.10 9.39 5.42
N GLN A 334 -11.16 9.10 4.11
CA GLN A 334 -12.39 8.72 3.42
C GLN A 334 -13.11 7.52 4.03
N LEU A 335 -12.37 6.51 4.49
CA LEU A 335 -12.91 5.26 4.99
C LEU A 335 -13.32 5.37 6.48
N ALA A 336 -12.65 6.23 7.27
CA ALA A 336 -13.04 6.53 8.66
C ALA A 336 -14.35 7.32 8.79
N ALA A 337 -14.67 8.12 7.78
CA ALA A 337 -15.77 9.06 7.76
C ALA A 337 -17.17 8.45 7.71
N GLN A 338 -17.26 7.22 7.19
CA GLN A 338 -18.48 6.68 6.59
C GLN A 338 -19.05 5.47 7.34
N ARG A 339 -18.41 5.02 8.42
CA ARG A 339 -19.06 4.15 9.42
C ARG A 339 -20.01 4.96 10.31
N PRO A 340 -21.26 4.50 10.53
CA PRO A 340 -22.06 5.04 11.63
C PRO A 340 -21.34 4.74 12.95
N SER A 341 -21.32 5.70 13.87
CA SER A 341 -20.97 5.41 15.26
C SER A 341 -21.93 4.31 15.73
N LEU A 342 -21.43 3.11 15.96
CA LEU A 342 -22.14 2.17 16.82
C LEU A 342 -22.32 2.90 18.15
N GLY A 343 -23.55 3.32 18.37
CA GLY A 343 -23.95 4.12 19.51
C GLY A 343 -23.60 3.37 20.78
N ASP A 344 -23.07 4.12 21.72
CA ASP A 344 -23.15 3.85 23.14
C ASP A 344 -24.64 3.75 23.50
N ASP A 345 -25.25 2.58 23.31
CA ASP A 345 -26.52 2.25 23.94
C ASP A 345 -26.23 2.07 25.43
N GLY A 346 -26.23 3.20 26.11
CA GLY A 346 -26.15 3.32 27.54
C GLY A 346 -27.19 2.40 28.17
N ALA A 347 -26.68 1.45 28.94
CA ALA A 347 -27.44 0.81 30.00
C ALA A 347 -27.99 1.90 30.93
N LEU A 348 -29.30 2.13 30.87
CA LEU A 348 -30.04 2.79 31.92
C LEU A 348 -31.30 1.97 32.21
N HIS A 349 -31.27 1.39 33.41
CA HIS A 349 -32.36 1.00 34.33
C HIS A 349 -33.74 0.61 33.80
#